data_AF-A0A7R9MQK3-F1
#
_entry.id   AF-A0A7R9MQK3-F1
#
_cell.length_a   1.000
_cell.length_b   1.000
_cell.length_c   1.000
_cell.angle_alpha   90.00
_cell.angle_beta   90.00
_cell.angle_gamma   90.00
#
_symmetry.space_group_name_H-M   'P 1'
#
loop_
_entity.id
_entity.type
_entity.pdbx_description
1 polymer ?
#
loop_
_entity_poly.entity_id
_entity_poly.type
_entity_poly.pdbx_seq_one_letter_code
_entity_poly.pdbx_strand_id
1 'polypeptide(L)'
;NDSIKDLNIYRERWLVGASLEKYRNRNVYIAWYNGEAHHSLPISVNILYNALLKKLVAESNSSLVRPEDVGISLHQQTFEHFNPHSAFLPFFGRVYNSIFIPFSVSFIAAFYVLFPTHERVSKAKLLQLMTGLSIRLYWLSNFIFDYALYLLYFSTMFFVFLIWDRVFQYGLYFSTISSTSESTHTFTTCPLD
;
A
#
# COMPACT_ATOMS: atom_id res chain seq x y z
N ASN A 1 41.06 -8.14 -14.54
CA ASN A 1 39.61 -7.94 -14.74
C ASN A 1 38.92 -8.33 -13.45
N ASP A 2 38.82 -7.38 -12.53
CA ASP A 2 38.42 -7.67 -11.13
C ASP A 2 36.91 -7.92 -11.01
N SER A 3 36.14 -7.57 -12.05
CA SER A 3 34.71 -7.89 -12.18
C SER A 3 34.41 -9.40 -12.28
N ILE A 4 35.37 -10.21 -12.72
CA ILE A 4 35.21 -11.69 -12.80
C ILE A 4 35.54 -12.33 -11.44
N LYS A 5 36.32 -11.64 -10.60
CA LYS A 5 36.77 -12.14 -9.30
C LYS A 5 35.75 -11.86 -8.20
N ASP A 6 35.07 -10.71 -8.25
CA ASP A 6 34.10 -10.29 -7.25
C ASP A 6 32.79 -9.75 -7.86
N LEU A 7 31.68 -10.45 -7.60
CA LEU A 7 30.34 -10.07 -8.06
C LEU A 7 29.87 -8.73 -7.48
N ASN A 8 30.25 -8.41 -6.24
CA ASN A 8 29.87 -7.16 -5.59
C ASN A 8 30.48 -5.95 -6.31
N ILE A 9 31.74 -6.06 -6.72
CA ILE A 9 32.43 -5.01 -7.49
C ILE A 9 31.77 -4.82 -8.85
N TYR A 10 31.36 -5.91 -9.51
CA TYR A 10 30.60 -5.84 -10.76
C TYR A 10 29.29 -5.07 -10.58
N ARG A 11 28.49 -5.43 -9.57
CA ARG A 11 27.18 -4.81 -9.30
C ARG A 11 27.27 -3.33 -8.98
N GLU A 12 28.28 -2.90 -8.22
CA GLU A 12 28.39 -1.52 -7.75
C GLU A 12 29.09 -0.58 -8.74
N ARG A 13 30.08 -1.07 -9.49
CA ARG A 13 30.90 -0.21 -10.37
C ARG A 13 30.51 -0.27 -11.84
N TRP A 14 29.90 -1.35 -12.30
CA TRP A 14 29.62 -1.59 -13.71
C TRP A 14 28.11 -1.60 -13.94
N LEU A 15 27.54 -0.39 -14.06
CA LEU A 15 26.10 -0.19 -14.20
C LEU A 15 25.67 -0.05 -15.66
N VAL A 16 26.44 0.64 -16.49
CA VAL A 16 26.09 0.94 -17.89
C VAL A 16 27.34 0.95 -18.76
N GLY A 17 27.17 0.68 -20.05
CA GLY A 17 28.23 0.73 -21.05
C GLY A 17 27.69 1.04 -22.43
N ALA A 18 28.56 1.33 -23.39
CA ALA A 18 28.19 1.51 -24.77
C ALA A 18 29.26 0.90 -25.68
N SER A 19 28.84 0.31 -26.79
CA SER A 19 29.72 -0.19 -27.86
C SER A 19 29.29 0.39 -29.19
N LEU A 20 30.27 0.65 -30.05
CA LEU A 20 30.07 1.12 -31.42
C LEU A 20 30.53 0.03 -32.37
N GLU A 21 29.60 -0.49 -33.15
CA GLU A 21 29.88 -1.49 -34.17
C GLU A 21 29.58 -0.92 -35.56
N LYS A 22 30.48 -1.16 -36.52
CA LYS A 22 30.31 -0.70 -37.90
C LYS A 22 29.86 -1.86 -38.78
N TYR A 23 28.58 -1.89 -39.14
CA TYR A 23 28.02 -2.94 -39.98
C TYR A 23 27.65 -2.41 -41.36
N ARG A 24 28.24 -2.99 -42.42
CA ARG A 24 27.90 -2.75 -43.84
C ARG A 24 27.69 -1.26 -44.18
N ASN A 25 28.61 -0.42 -43.71
CA ASN A 25 28.64 1.05 -43.88
C ASN A 25 27.63 1.87 -43.03
N ARG A 26 27.01 1.27 -42.01
CA ARG A 26 26.21 1.97 -40.99
C ARG A 26 26.87 1.83 -39.62
N ASN A 27 26.77 2.88 -38.81
CA ASN A 27 27.20 2.84 -37.41
C ASN A 27 26.02 2.34 -36.56
N VAL A 28 26.23 1.24 -35.86
CA VAL A 28 25.28 0.66 -34.91
C VAL A 28 25.77 1.00 -33.51
N TYR A 29 24.91 1.66 -32.73
CA TYR A 29 25.19 2.02 -31.34
C TYR A 29 24.45 1.06 -30.43
N ILE A 30 25.19 0.38 -29.54
CA ILE A 30 24.65 -0.62 -28.62
C ILE A 30 24.85 -0.10 -27.20
N ALA A 31 23.77 0.03 -26.43
CA ALA A 31 23.83 0.34 -25.00
C ALA A 31 23.79 -0.97 -24.19
N TRP A 32 24.73 -1.10 -23.27
CA TRP A 32 24.80 -2.19 -22.30
C TRP A 32 24.30 -1.67 -20.96
N TYR A 33 23.51 -2.49 -20.27
CA TYR A 33 22.96 -2.17 -18.96
C TYR A 33 23.12 -3.37 -18.03
N ASN A 34 23.12 -3.11 -16.74
CA ASN A 34 23.16 -4.13 -15.70
C ASN A 34 21.73 -4.47 -15.26
N GLY A 35 21.32 -5.73 -15.40
CA GLY A 35 19.98 -6.20 -15.04
C GLY A 35 19.67 -6.19 -13.54
N GLU A 36 20.69 -6.18 -12.68
CA GLU A 36 20.51 -6.13 -11.22
C GLU A 36 20.07 -4.74 -10.74
N ALA A 37 20.41 -3.68 -11.47
CA ALA A 37 20.06 -2.31 -11.09
C ALA A 37 18.78 -1.88 -11.80
N HIS A 38 17.68 -1.72 -11.05
CA HIS A 38 16.35 -1.37 -11.61
C HIS A 38 16.35 -0.13 -12.51
N HIS A 39 17.18 0.88 -12.21
CA HIS A 39 17.26 2.12 -12.98
C HIS A 39 18.37 2.10 -14.04
N SER A 40 19.17 1.05 -14.15
CA SER A 40 20.31 1.00 -15.09
C SER A 40 19.85 1.03 -16.55
N LEU A 41 18.75 0.35 -16.89
CA LEU A 41 18.21 0.34 -18.25
C LEU A 41 17.86 1.75 -18.76
N PRO A 42 16.95 2.52 -18.12
CA PRO A 42 16.62 3.87 -18.62
C PRO A 42 17.82 4.82 -18.60
N ILE A 43 18.71 4.70 -17.61
CA ILE A 43 19.94 5.50 -17.52
C ILE A 43 20.88 5.23 -18.70
N SER A 44 21.11 3.96 -19.06
CA SER A 44 21.99 3.58 -20.18
C SER A 44 21.54 4.19 -21.50
N VAL A 45 20.22 4.20 -21.73
CA VAL A 45 19.60 4.75 -22.94
C VAL A 45 19.72 6.27 -22.98
N ASN A 46 19.47 6.95 -21.86
CA ASN A 46 19.62 8.40 -21.79
C ASN A 46 21.07 8.86 -22.00
N ILE A 47 22.04 8.16 -21.40
CA ILE A 47 23.47 8.46 -21.61
C ILE A 47 23.83 8.29 -23.09
N LEU A 48 23.36 7.20 -23.73
CA LEU A 48 23.62 6.97 -25.15
C LEU A 48 23.03 8.07 -26.04
N TYR A 49 21.77 8.45 -25.80
CA TYR A 49 21.13 9.53 -26.56
C TYR A 49 21.79 10.88 -26.32
N ASN A 50 22.18 11.20 -25.09
CA ASN A 50 22.92 12.42 -24.78
C ASN A 50 24.30 12.45 -25.48
N ALA A 51 25.01 11.32 -25.52
CA ALA A 51 26.26 11.22 -26.25
C ALA A 51 26.07 11.40 -27.77
N LEU A 52 25.02 10.80 -28.34
CA LEU A 52 24.69 10.96 -29.76
C LEU A 52 24.30 12.41 -30.08
N LEU A 53 23.51 13.04 -29.23
CA LEU A 53 23.11 14.44 -29.36
C LEU A 53 24.33 15.36 -29.38
N LYS A 54 25.25 15.20 -28.43
CA LYS A 54 26.51 15.96 -28.39
C LYS A 54 27.34 15.78 -29.65
N LYS A 55 27.39 14.56 -30.20
CA LYS A 55 28.07 14.26 -31.46
C LYS A 55 27.45 15.02 -32.64
N LEU A 56 26.11 15.01 -32.75
CA LEU A 56 25.42 15.71 -33.84
C LEU A 56 25.59 17.24 -33.75
N VAL A 57 25.53 17.81 -32.54
CA VAL A 57 25.78 19.26 -32.33
C VAL A 57 27.23 19.64 -32.64
N ALA A 58 28.19 18.77 -32.31
CA ALA A 58 29.59 19.00 -32.67
C ALA A 58 29.81 18.93 -34.20
N GLU A 59 29.06 18.09 -34.91
CA GLU A 59 29.14 17.95 -36.38
C GLU A 59 28.44 19.08 -37.13
N SER A 60 27.40 19.71 -36.54
CA SER A 60 26.63 20.78 -37.19
C SER A 60 27.34 22.14 -37.24
N ASN A 61 28.53 22.31 -36.63
CA ASN A 61 29.32 23.55 -36.61
C ASN A 61 28.50 24.82 -36.29
N SER A 62 27.41 24.69 -35.53
CA SER A 62 26.54 25.79 -35.18
C SER A 62 27.19 26.60 -34.06
N SER A 63 27.73 27.77 -34.37
CA SER A 63 28.40 28.67 -33.41
C SER A 63 27.48 29.22 -32.30
N LEU A 64 26.18 28.90 -32.36
CA LEU A 64 25.15 29.40 -31.45
C LEU A 64 25.03 28.56 -30.17
N VAL A 65 25.44 27.28 -30.18
CA VAL A 65 25.27 26.37 -29.03
C VAL A 65 26.49 25.47 -28.90
N ARG A 66 27.11 25.47 -27.71
CA ARG A 66 28.27 24.63 -27.42
C ARG A 66 27.81 23.21 -27.06
N PRO A 67 28.48 22.14 -27.52
CA PRO A 67 28.08 20.76 -27.21
C PRO A 67 28.05 20.43 -25.71
N GLU A 68 28.81 21.15 -24.88
CA GLU A 68 28.78 21.02 -23.42
C GLU A 68 27.48 21.53 -22.78
N ASP A 69 26.78 22.47 -23.42
CA ASP A 69 25.58 23.12 -22.89
C ASP A 69 24.29 22.37 -23.26
N VAL A 70 24.40 21.31 -24.08
CA VAL A 70 23.26 20.51 -24.55
C VAL A 70 23.21 19.16 -23.81
N GLY A 71 22.10 18.91 -23.11
CA GLY A 71 21.84 17.64 -22.44
C GLY A 71 20.37 17.48 -22.05
N ILE A 72 19.85 16.26 -22.20
CA ILE A 72 18.51 15.87 -21.78
C ILE A 72 18.64 15.21 -20.40
N SER A 73 18.14 15.87 -19.37
CA SER A 73 18.08 15.29 -18.02
C SER A 73 16.99 14.21 -17.97
N LEU A 74 17.31 13.11 -17.29
CA LEU A 74 16.32 12.10 -16.93
C LEU A 74 15.66 12.53 -15.62
N HIS A 75 14.35 12.74 -15.66
CA HIS A 75 13.56 12.96 -14.46
C HIS A 75 12.64 11.76 -14.22
N GLN A 76 12.80 11.09 -13.09
CA GLN A 76 11.90 10.02 -12.68
C GLN A 76 10.67 10.65 -12.05
N GLN A 77 9.55 10.66 -12.78
CA GLN A 77 8.24 10.93 -12.19
C GLN A 77 7.70 9.61 -11.63
N THR A 78 7.66 9.50 -10.30
CA THR A 78 6.93 8.42 -9.63
C THR A 78 5.44 8.74 -9.68
N PHE A 79 4.66 7.93 -10.39
CA PHE A 79 3.21 7.97 -10.28
C PHE A 79 2.82 7.53 -8.86
N GLU A 80 2.19 8.42 -8.07
CA GLU A 80 1.83 8.14 -6.68
C GLU A 80 0.92 6.90 -6.53
N HIS A 81 0.17 6.57 -7.58
CA HIS A 81 -0.73 5.41 -7.63
C HIS A 81 -0.01 4.05 -7.60
N PHE A 82 1.29 4.01 -7.89
CA PHE A 82 2.10 2.79 -7.94
C PHE A 82 3.19 2.76 -6.86
N ASN A 83 3.01 3.49 -5.77
CA ASN A 83 3.89 3.28 -4.62
C ASN A 83 3.43 1.99 -3.93
N PRO A 84 4.17 0.86 -4.02
CA PRO A 84 3.73 -0.39 -3.41
C PRO A 84 3.49 -0.22 -1.91
N HIS A 85 4.21 0.73 -1.29
CA HIS A 85 4.01 1.10 0.10
C HIS A 85 2.64 1.74 0.37
N SER A 86 2.15 2.61 -0.52
CA SER A 86 0.84 3.27 -0.36
C SER A 86 -0.34 2.33 -0.64
N ALA A 87 -0.15 1.30 -1.48
CA ALA A 87 -1.17 0.28 -1.74
C ALA A 87 -1.20 -0.86 -0.71
N PHE A 88 -0.05 -1.15 -0.08
CA PHE A 88 0.08 -2.21 0.92
C PHE A 88 -0.74 -1.93 2.17
N LEU A 89 -0.56 -0.77 2.80
CA LEU A 89 -1.25 -0.40 4.04
C LEU A 89 -2.78 -0.52 3.98
N PRO A 90 -3.50 0.01 2.97
CA PRO A 90 -4.94 -0.15 2.86
C PRO A 90 -5.36 -1.58 2.54
N PHE A 91 -4.56 -2.35 1.81
CA PHE A 91 -4.83 -3.77 1.58
C PHE A 91 -4.80 -4.56 2.91
N PHE A 92 -3.77 -4.36 3.73
CA PHE A 92 -3.67 -4.99 5.05
C PHE A 92 -4.83 -4.59 5.97
N GLY A 93 -5.23 -3.31 5.96
CA GLY A 93 -6.41 -2.86 6.70
C GLY A 93 -7.71 -3.57 6.27
N ARG A 94 -7.90 -3.80 4.97
CA ARG A 94 -9.07 -4.53 4.43
C ARG A 94 -9.05 -6.00 4.83
N VAL A 95 -7.91 -6.67 4.71
CA VAL A 95 -7.75 -8.08 5.12
C VAL A 95 -7.98 -8.23 6.61
N TYR A 96 -7.42 -7.32 7.42
CA TYR A 96 -7.61 -7.31 8.87
C TYR A 96 -9.11 -7.22 9.22
N ASN A 97 -9.81 -6.24 8.67
CA ASN A 97 -11.23 -6.06 8.98
C ASN A 97 -12.12 -7.19 8.45
N SER A 98 -11.76 -7.82 7.33
CA SER A 98 -12.52 -8.95 6.79
C SER A 98 -12.41 -10.23 7.62
N ILE A 99 -11.32 -10.42 8.36
CA ILE A 99 -11.05 -11.68 9.06
C ILE A 99 -11.24 -11.53 10.56
N PHE A 100 -10.66 -10.48 11.16
CA PHE A 100 -10.64 -10.32 12.61
C PHE A 100 -11.99 -9.87 13.19
N ILE A 101 -12.75 -9.05 12.46
CA ILE A 101 -14.06 -8.59 12.95
C ILE A 101 -15.05 -9.77 13.00
N PRO A 102 -15.25 -10.56 11.93
CA PRO A 102 -16.14 -11.73 12.01
C PRO A 102 -15.69 -12.76 13.03
N PHE A 103 -14.38 -12.96 13.18
CA PHE A 103 -13.83 -13.85 14.19
C PHE A 103 -14.16 -13.38 15.62
N SER A 104 -14.00 -12.09 15.89
CA SER A 104 -14.35 -11.48 17.18
C SER A 104 -15.85 -11.61 17.48
N VAL A 105 -16.71 -11.36 16.49
CA VAL A 105 -18.17 -11.54 16.61
C VAL A 105 -18.53 -13.01 16.86
N SER A 106 -17.83 -13.96 16.25
CA SER A 106 -18.05 -15.39 16.52
C SER A 106 -17.69 -15.77 17.96
N PHE A 107 -16.64 -15.18 18.52
CA PHE A 107 -16.25 -15.44 19.90
C PHE A 107 -17.28 -14.89 20.90
N ILE A 108 -17.82 -13.68 20.66
CA ILE A 108 -18.86 -13.13 21.54
C ILE A 108 -20.16 -13.94 21.46
N ALA A 109 -20.51 -14.44 20.26
CA ALA A 109 -21.66 -15.31 20.08
C ALA A 109 -21.54 -16.62 20.90
N ALA A 110 -20.34 -17.20 20.97
CA ALA A 110 -20.09 -18.37 21.82
C ALA A 110 -20.19 -18.04 23.32
N PHE A 111 -19.82 -16.82 23.71
CA PHE A 111 -19.82 -16.39 25.11
C PHE A 111 -21.23 -16.34 25.73
N TYR A 112 -22.26 -15.94 24.98
CA TYR A 112 -23.65 -15.90 25.46
C TYR A 112 -24.16 -17.27 25.93
N VAL A 113 -23.62 -18.35 25.38
CA VAL A 113 -24.05 -19.71 25.75
C VAL A 113 -23.33 -20.22 27.00
N LEU A 114 -22.15 -19.71 27.34
CA LEU A 114 -21.33 -20.24 28.43
C LEU A 114 -22.00 -20.11 29.80
N PHE A 115 -22.58 -18.95 30.12
CA PHE A 115 -23.17 -18.71 31.43
C PHE A 115 -24.38 -19.61 31.73
N PRO A 116 -25.40 -19.71 30.83
CA PRO A 116 -26.49 -20.66 31.00
C PRO A 116 -26.03 -22.12 31.05
N THR A 117 -24.95 -22.47 30.35
CA THR A 117 -24.43 -23.84 30.32
C THR A 117 -23.75 -24.18 31.64
N HIS A 118 -22.93 -23.28 32.17
CA HIS A 118 -22.27 -23.44 33.46
C HIS A 118 -23.29 -23.61 34.60
N GLU A 119 -24.37 -22.83 34.57
CA GLU A 119 -25.45 -22.91 35.56
C GLU A 119 -26.23 -24.24 35.52
N ARG A 120 -26.34 -24.86 34.34
CA ARG A 120 -26.93 -26.21 34.20
C ARG A 120 -26.00 -27.28 34.77
N VAL A 121 -24.68 -27.16 34.52
CA VAL A 121 -23.68 -28.11 35.02
C VAL A 121 -23.57 -28.04 36.54
N SER A 122 -23.62 -26.83 37.12
CA SER A 122 -23.59 -26.64 38.58
C SER A 122 -24.91 -26.96 39.28
N LYS A 123 -25.97 -27.29 38.53
CA LYS A 123 -27.35 -27.51 39.01
C LYS A 123 -27.98 -26.30 39.73
N ALA A 124 -27.38 -25.11 39.63
CA ALA A 124 -27.91 -23.90 40.26
C ALA A 124 -29.31 -23.54 39.74
N LYS A 125 -29.55 -23.73 38.43
CA LYS A 125 -30.88 -23.52 37.83
C LYS A 125 -31.96 -24.42 38.44
N LEU A 126 -31.63 -25.68 38.76
CA LEU A 126 -32.57 -26.60 39.39
C LEU A 126 -32.93 -26.12 40.80
N LEU A 127 -31.94 -25.66 41.56
CA LEU A 127 -32.13 -25.16 42.91
C LEU A 127 -33.01 -23.89 42.92
N GLN A 128 -32.78 -22.97 42.00
CA GLN A 128 -33.62 -21.76 41.83
C GLN A 128 -35.06 -22.10 41.44
N LEU A 129 -35.29 -23.18 40.69
CA LEU A 129 -36.63 -23.60 40.32
C LEU A 129 -37.36 -24.26 41.51
N MET A 130 -36.63 -25.00 42.36
CA MET A 130 -37.19 -25.58 43.58
C MET A 130 -37.57 -24.54 44.64
N THR A 131 -36.95 -23.34 44.62
CA THR A 131 -37.33 -22.23 45.50
C THR A 131 -38.51 -21.41 45.00
N GLY A 132 -39.14 -21.80 43.88
CA GLY A 132 -40.34 -21.16 43.34
C GLY A 132 -40.07 -19.97 42.41
N LEU A 133 -38.83 -19.79 41.93
CA LEU A 133 -38.52 -18.74 40.96
C LEU A 133 -39.25 -19.01 39.64
N SER A 134 -39.96 -18.00 39.13
CA SER A 134 -40.65 -18.15 37.83
C SER A 134 -39.65 -18.21 36.67
N ILE A 135 -39.89 -19.12 35.72
CA ILE A 135 -39.02 -19.33 34.54
C ILE A 135 -38.88 -18.05 33.68
N ARG A 136 -39.86 -17.14 33.71
CA ARG A 136 -39.84 -15.88 32.96
C ARG A 136 -38.79 -14.91 33.50
N LEU A 137 -38.68 -14.80 34.82
CA LEU A 137 -37.68 -13.92 35.46
C LEU A 137 -36.26 -14.42 35.22
N TYR A 138 -36.07 -15.74 35.17
CA TYR A 138 -34.79 -16.36 34.80
C TYR A 138 -34.32 -15.91 33.41
N TRP A 139 -35.19 -16.02 32.41
CA TRP A 139 -34.83 -15.60 31.04
C TRP A 139 -34.62 -14.09 30.96
N LEU A 140 -35.45 -13.28 31.64
CA LEU A 140 -35.30 -11.83 31.65
C LEU A 140 -33.95 -11.40 32.24
N SER A 141 -33.53 -12.02 33.35
CA SER A 141 -32.23 -11.75 33.95
C SER A 141 -31.07 -12.10 33.02
N ASN A 142 -31.15 -13.23 32.31
CA ASN A 142 -30.15 -13.60 31.31
C ASN A 142 -30.12 -12.60 30.14
N PHE A 143 -31.28 -12.17 29.62
CA PHE A 143 -31.34 -11.16 28.56
C PHE A 143 -30.70 -9.83 28.97
N ILE A 144 -30.95 -9.37 30.19
CA ILE A 144 -30.37 -8.11 30.70
C ILE A 144 -28.85 -8.23 30.80
N PHE A 145 -28.35 -9.37 31.29
CA PHE A 145 -26.92 -9.63 31.38
C PHE A 145 -26.26 -9.72 30.00
N ASP A 146 -26.85 -10.46 29.06
CA ASP A 146 -26.37 -10.58 27.69
C ASP A 146 -26.37 -9.21 26.98
N TYR A 147 -27.38 -8.38 27.21
CA TYR A 147 -27.46 -7.03 26.68
C TYR A 147 -26.36 -6.11 27.24
N ALA A 148 -26.06 -6.20 28.54
CA ALA A 148 -24.95 -5.46 29.14
C ALA A 148 -23.59 -5.85 28.54
N LEU A 149 -23.37 -7.15 28.32
CA LEU A 149 -22.17 -7.65 27.64
C LEU A 149 -22.10 -7.20 26.18
N TYR A 150 -23.23 -7.18 25.47
CA TYR A 150 -23.31 -6.65 24.10
C TYR A 150 -22.90 -5.16 24.04
N LEU A 151 -23.39 -4.34 24.97
CA LEU A 151 -23.01 -2.92 25.04
C LEU A 151 -21.51 -2.73 25.31
N LEU A 152 -20.93 -3.53 26.21
CA LEU A 152 -19.49 -3.51 26.48
C LEU A 152 -18.68 -3.89 25.23
N TYR A 153 -19.10 -4.93 24.51
CA TYR A 153 -18.46 -5.36 23.27
C TYR A 153 -18.52 -4.26 22.20
N PHE A 154 -19.71 -3.70 21.96
CA PHE A 154 -19.89 -2.64 20.96
C PHE A 154 -19.07 -1.39 21.29
N SER A 155 -19.05 -0.97 22.56
CA SER A 155 -18.24 0.15 23.04
C SER A 155 -16.74 -0.10 22.80
N THR A 156 -16.27 -1.31 23.10
CA THR A 156 -14.86 -1.69 22.90
C THR A 156 -14.49 -1.70 21.41
N MET A 157 -15.32 -2.30 20.56
CA MET A 157 -15.11 -2.31 19.10
C MET A 157 -15.10 -0.89 18.53
N PHE A 158 -16.05 -0.05 18.94
CA PHE A 158 -16.11 1.34 18.51
C PHE A 158 -14.84 2.11 18.88
N PHE A 159 -14.31 1.93 20.10
CA PHE A 159 -13.06 2.56 20.51
C PHE A 159 -11.85 2.10 19.69
N VAL A 160 -11.76 0.80 19.38
CA VAL A 160 -10.71 0.26 18.51
C VAL A 160 -10.80 0.86 17.10
N PHE A 161 -12.00 0.96 16.53
CA PHE A 161 -12.19 1.61 15.23
C PHE A 161 -11.79 3.09 15.26
N LEU A 162 -12.12 3.84 16.33
CA LEU A 162 -11.71 5.23 16.48
C LEU A 162 -10.19 5.37 16.56
N ILE A 163 -9.51 4.53 17.35
CA ILE A 163 -8.05 4.54 17.42
C ILE A 163 -7.46 4.25 16.05
N TRP A 164 -7.97 3.22 15.37
CA TRP A 164 -7.48 2.83 14.06
C TRP A 164 -7.63 3.97 13.04
N ASP A 165 -8.80 4.60 12.99
CA ASP A 165 -9.06 5.74 12.10
C ASP A 165 -8.13 6.93 12.38
N ARG A 166 -7.90 7.24 13.67
CA ARG A 166 -6.97 8.31 14.09
C ARG A 166 -5.51 8.01 13.77
N VAL A 167 -5.06 6.77 13.97
CA VAL A 167 -3.66 6.37 13.77
C VAL A 167 -3.33 6.31 12.28
N PHE A 168 -4.24 5.80 11.46
CA PHE A 168 -3.92 5.46 10.08
C PHE A 168 -4.33 6.53 9.06
N GLN A 169 -5.15 7.53 9.42
CA GLN A 169 -5.53 8.68 8.55
C GLN A 169 -5.95 8.31 7.11
N TYR A 170 -6.34 7.07 6.83
CA TYR A 170 -6.61 6.62 5.46
C TYR A 170 -8.03 6.94 4.96
N GLY A 171 -8.88 7.55 5.79
CA GLY A 171 -10.23 7.93 5.38
C GLY A 171 -11.14 6.76 4.96
N LEU A 172 -10.69 5.51 5.10
CA LEU A 172 -11.38 4.33 4.57
C LEU A 172 -12.82 4.14 5.07
N TYR A 173 -13.19 4.77 6.19
CA TYR A 173 -14.53 4.68 6.80
C TYR A 173 -15.31 5.99 6.80
N PHE A 174 -14.64 7.16 6.83
CA PHE A 174 -15.31 8.47 6.95
C PHE A 174 -15.04 9.44 5.79
N SER A 175 -14.16 9.12 4.82
CA SER A 175 -13.82 10.05 3.71
C SER A 175 -14.63 9.83 2.42
N THR A 176 -15.50 8.82 2.34
CA THR A 176 -16.28 8.56 1.11
C THR A 176 -17.41 9.59 0.89
N ILE A 177 -17.71 10.47 1.86
CA ILE A 177 -18.76 11.48 1.71
C ILE A 177 -18.20 12.84 1.24
N SER A 178 -16.91 13.13 1.45
CA SER A 178 -16.33 14.44 1.09
C SER A 178 -15.70 14.51 -0.31
N SER A 179 -15.37 13.39 -0.95
CA SER A 179 -14.73 13.41 -2.28
C SER A 179 -15.69 13.71 -3.44
N THR A 180 -17.00 13.60 -3.23
CA THR A 180 -18.01 13.98 -4.23
C THR A 180 -18.25 15.49 -4.35
N SER A 181 -17.77 16.33 -3.42
CA SER A 181 -17.90 17.79 -3.54
C SER A 181 -16.71 18.49 -4.20
N GLU A 182 -15.51 17.89 -4.19
CA GLU A 182 -14.30 18.54 -4.73
C GLU A 182 -14.09 18.34 -6.24
N SER A 183 -14.68 17.31 -6.86
CA SER A 183 -14.51 17.05 -8.30
C SER A 183 -15.29 18.01 -9.22
N THR A 184 -16.16 18.86 -8.66
CA THR A 184 -16.94 19.84 -9.44
C THR A 184 -16.19 21.16 -9.67
N HIS A 185 -15.09 21.42 -8.96
CA HIS A 185 -14.42 22.73 -8.97
C HIS A 185 -13.08 22.79 -9.73
N THR A 186 -12.53 21.66 -10.19
CA THR A 186 -11.15 21.60 -10.73
C THR A 186 -11.05 21.49 -12.25
N PHE A 187 -12.15 21.56 -13.00
CA PHE A 187 -12.14 21.43 -14.47
C PHE A 187 -11.92 22.73 -15.26
N THR A 188 -11.77 23.90 -14.63
CA THR A 188 -11.84 25.19 -15.34
C THR A 188 -10.54 25.97 -15.55
N THR A 189 -9.34 25.50 -15.18
CA THR A 189 -8.13 26.31 -15.41
C THR A 189 -6.90 25.50 -15.83
N CYS A 190 -6.72 25.32 -17.14
CA CYS A 190 -5.39 25.19 -17.76
C CYS A 190 -5.10 26.51 -18.50
N PRO A 191 -4.11 27.32 -18.09
CA PRO A 191 -3.55 28.34 -18.97
C PRO A 191 -2.55 27.69 -19.92
N LEU A 192 -2.78 27.90 -21.22
CA LEU A 192 -1.78 27.80 -22.26
C LEU A 192 -0.85 29.01 -22.11
N ASP A 193 0.44 28.76 -21.94
CA ASP A 193 1.56 29.60 -22.39
C ASP A 193 2.80 28.69 -22.58
#